data_AF-A0A484KFD2-F1
#
_entry.id   AF-A0A484KFD2-F1
#
_cell.length_a   1.000
_cell.length_b   1.000
_cell.length_c   1.000
_cell.angle_alpha   90.00
_cell.angle_beta   90.00
_cell.angle_gamma   90.00
#
_symmetry.space_group_name_H-M   'P 1'
#
loop_
_entity.id
_entity.type
_entity.pdbx_description
1 polymer ?
#
loop_
_entity_poly.entity_id
_entity_poly.type
_entity_poly.pdbx_seq_one_letter_code
_entity_poly.pdbx_strand_id
1 'polypeptide(L)'
;MKAIEVDGDPLDIPTDSFDIGSSRGTIVDSGTTLAYLPSTIYDSLKSKMMAKHSSLKMHTVEELFQCFYYYENIDDGFPDVSFIFQNSLHLTVHPRDYLFEVKDNEWCIGWQNSGLQSRDGAEITLLGACSLISTYRSIESYCLHWGLNS
;
A
#
# COMPACT_ATOMS: atom_id res chain seq x y z
N MET A 1 -4.52 -13.99 0.22
CA MET A 1 -3.54 -13.54 -0.79
C MET A 1 -2.59 -14.69 -1.10
N LYS A 2 -1.84 -14.66 -2.21
CA LYS A 2 -0.89 -15.70 -2.61
C LYS A 2 0.49 -15.13 -2.94
N ALA A 3 0.55 -13.94 -3.51
CA ALA A 3 1.78 -13.24 -3.80
C ALA A 3 1.53 -11.73 -3.84
N ILE A 4 2.63 -10.98 -3.75
CA ILE A 4 2.68 -9.56 -4.10
C ILE A 4 3.80 -9.44 -5.13
N GLU A 5 3.55 -8.71 -6.22
CA GLU A 5 4.51 -8.46 -7.28
C GLU A 5 4.77 -6.95 -7.38
N VAL A 6 6.02 -6.59 -7.68
CA VAL A 6 6.47 -5.21 -7.88
C VAL A 6 7.11 -5.16 -9.27
N ASP A 7 6.54 -4.40 -10.20
CA ASP A 7 6.89 -4.44 -11.64
C ASP A 7 6.85 -5.86 -12.24
N GLY A 8 5.95 -6.72 -11.73
CA GLY A 8 5.84 -8.14 -12.14
C GLY A 8 6.85 -9.08 -11.48
N ASP A 9 7.81 -8.57 -10.70
CA ASP A 9 8.73 -9.39 -9.93
C ASP A 9 8.13 -9.73 -8.55
N PRO A 10 8.03 -11.00 -8.16
CA PRO A 10 7.55 -11.40 -6.84
C PRO A 10 8.32 -10.73 -5.70
N LEU A 11 7.61 -10.34 -4.64
CA LEU A 11 8.18 -9.84 -3.41
C LEU A 11 8.76 -11.01 -2.61
N ASP A 12 10.01 -10.89 -2.19
CA ASP A 12 10.69 -11.92 -1.41
C ASP A 12 10.25 -11.84 0.06
N ILE A 13 9.22 -12.60 0.40
CA ILE A 13 8.70 -12.72 1.76
C ILE A 13 8.41 -14.18 2.11
N PRO A 14 8.44 -14.56 3.40
CA PRO A 14 8.13 -15.93 3.83
C PRO A 14 6.77 -16.39 3.30
N THR A 15 6.70 -17.61 2.77
CA THR A 15 5.49 -18.15 2.13
C THR A 15 4.28 -18.24 3.07
N ASP A 16 4.52 -18.35 4.38
CA ASP A 16 3.51 -18.35 5.44
C ASP A 16 2.97 -16.95 5.79
N SER A 17 3.56 -15.89 5.24
CA SER A 17 3.08 -14.50 5.40
C SER A 17 1.68 -14.28 4.81
N PHE A 18 1.23 -15.19 3.94
CA PHE A 18 -0.06 -15.13 3.26
C PHE A 18 -1.07 -16.18 3.75
N ASP A 19 -0.67 -17.06 4.67
CA ASP A 19 -1.52 -18.16 5.14
C ASP A 19 -2.73 -17.64 5.91
N ILE A 20 -3.86 -18.31 5.74
CA ILE A 20 -5.11 -17.97 6.42
C ILE A 20 -5.15 -18.71 7.75
N GLY A 21 -4.91 -17.99 8.84
CA GLY A 21 -5.01 -18.46 10.23
C GLY A 21 -5.90 -17.53 11.06
N SER A 22 -6.09 -17.80 12.35
CA SER A 22 -7.00 -17.00 13.21
C SER A 22 -6.62 -15.51 13.32
N SER A 23 -5.39 -15.13 12.95
CA SER A 23 -4.88 -13.74 12.95
C SER A 23 -4.29 -13.28 11.62
N ARG A 24 -4.29 -14.13 10.57
CA ARG A 24 -3.61 -13.86 9.28
C ARG A 24 -4.58 -13.92 8.11
N GLY A 25 -4.58 -12.89 7.28
CA GLY A 25 -5.48 -12.81 6.13
C GLY A 25 -5.46 -11.45 5.45
N THR A 26 -6.25 -11.33 4.38
CA THR A 26 -6.48 -10.07 3.66
C THR A 26 -7.95 -9.71 3.75
N ILE A 27 -8.24 -8.52 4.28
CA ILE A 27 -9.58 -7.93 4.33
C ILE A 27 -9.60 -6.80 3.31
N VAL A 28 -10.59 -6.81 2.41
CA VAL A 28 -10.90 -5.69 1.53
C VAL A 28 -12.10 -4.98 2.13
N ASP A 29 -11.91 -3.76 2.62
CA ASP A 29 -12.93 -3.00 3.34
C ASP A 29 -13.16 -1.64 2.69
N SER A 30 -14.36 -1.47 2.12
CA SER A 30 -14.78 -0.21 1.52
C SER A 30 -15.01 0.92 2.54
N GLY A 31 -15.14 0.58 3.83
CA GLY A 31 -15.34 1.53 4.92
C GLY A 31 -14.04 2.09 5.53
N THR A 32 -12.88 1.58 5.13
CA THR A 32 -11.59 2.03 5.65
C THR A 32 -10.85 2.90 4.64
N THR A 33 -10.37 4.06 5.09
CA THR A 33 -9.56 4.98 4.29
C THR A 33 -8.13 4.49 4.09
N LEU A 34 -7.49 3.99 5.16
CA LEU A 34 -6.07 3.62 5.15
C LEU A 34 -5.87 2.14 4.85
N ALA A 35 -4.90 1.84 4.00
CA ALA A 35 -4.47 0.46 3.81
C ALA A 35 -3.33 0.11 4.77
N TYR A 36 -3.48 -1.00 5.46
CA TYR A 36 -2.52 -1.50 6.45
C TYR A 36 -1.90 -2.81 5.98
N LEU A 37 -0.58 -2.86 6.00
CA LEU A 37 0.20 -4.03 5.62
C LEU A 37 0.96 -4.57 6.84
N PRO A 38 1.02 -5.91 7.05
CA PRO A 38 1.91 -6.51 8.04
C PRO A 38 3.35 -6.02 7.89
N SER A 39 4.08 -5.84 8.99
CA SER A 39 5.44 -5.27 8.99
C SER A 39 6.36 -5.89 7.94
N THR A 40 6.37 -7.23 7.86
CA THR A 40 7.20 -7.97 6.90
C THR A 40 6.89 -7.60 5.45
N ILE A 41 5.61 -7.44 5.13
CA ILE A 41 5.17 -7.04 3.78
C ILE A 41 5.51 -5.56 3.55
N TYR A 42 5.15 -4.70 4.49
CA TYR A 42 5.37 -3.25 4.40
C TYR A 42 6.86 -2.93 4.18
N ASP A 43 7.73 -3.48 5.03
CA ASP A 43 9.17 -3.20 4.99
C ASP A 43 9.80 -3.74 3.72
N SER A 44 9.42 -4.95 3.29
CA SER A 44 9.93 -5.54 2.04
C SER A 44 9.48 -4.75 0.82
N LEU A 45 8.21 -4.34 0.78
CA LEU A 45 7.65 -3.55 -0.32
C LEU A 45 8.31 -2.17 -0.40
N LYS A 46 8.40 -1.46 0.72
CA LYS A 46 9.10 -0.18 0.84
C LYS A 46 10.56 -0.32 0.39
N SER A 47 11.27 -1.34 0.86
CA SER A 47 12.66 -1.57 0.47
C SER A 47 12.80 -1.77 -1.04
N LYS A 48 11.95 -2.61 -1.64
CA LYS A 48 11.97 -2.90 -3.08
C LYS A 48 11.65 -1.67 -3.92
N MET A 49 10.64 -0.88 -3.52
CA MET A 49 10.29 0.38 -4.19
C MET A 49 11.41 1.40 -4.12
N MET A 50 12.05 1.54 -2.95
CA MET A 50 13.09 2.55 -2.74
C MET A 50 14.47 2.12 -3.24
N ALA A 51 14.65 0.87 -3.68
CA ALA A 51 15.93 0.34 -4.16
C ALA A 51 16.50 1.12 -5.36
N LYS A 52 15.62 1.61 -6.26
CA LYS A 52 16.01 2.46 -7.41
C LYS A 52 16.28 3.92 -7.00
N HIS A 53 15.97 4.29 -5.75
CA HIS A 53 15.92 5.65 -5.23
C HIS A 53 16.86 5.87 -4.05
N SER A 54 18.07 5.33 -4.09
CA SER A 54 19.02 5.37 -2.96
C SER A 54 19.41 6.77 -2.50
N SER A 55 19.19 7.80 -3.33
CA SER A 55 19.44 9.21 -3.00
C SER A 55 18.26 9.89 -2.31
N LEU A 56 17.04 9.33 -2.37
CA LEU A 56 15.88 9.91 -1.72
C LEU A 56 15.99 9.74 -0.21
N LYS A 57 15.79 10.83 0.51
CA LYS A 57 15.77 10.83 1.97
C LYS A 57 14.33 10.70 2.44
N MET A 58 14.05 9.58 3.11
CA MET A 58 12.78 9.37 3.77
C MET A 58 12.72 10.14 5.09
N HIS A 59 11.57 10.71 5.39
CA HIS A 59 11.23 11.32 6.67
C HIS A 59 9.80 10.96 7.07
N THR A 60 9.47 11.18 8.34
CA THR A 60 8.14 10.90 8.86
C THR A 60 7.35 12.20 8.97
N VAL A 61 6.12 12.22 8.43
CA VAL A 61 5.16 13.32 8.54
C VAL A 61 4.00 12.88 9.44
N GLU A 62 3.58 13.75 10.37
CA GLU A 62 2.50 13.51 11.34
C GLU A 62 2.66 12.21 12.16
N GLU A 63 3.89 11.75 12.37
CA GLU A 63 4.21 10.47 13.05
C GLU A 63 3.63 9.21 12.38
N LEU A 64 2.98 9.37 11.22
CA LEU A 64 2.21 8.32 10.56
C LEU A 64 2.79 7.94 9.21
N PHE A 65 3.08 8.93 8.37
CA PHE A 65 3.39 8.70 6.96
C PHE A 65 4.88 8.76 6.69
N GLN A 66 5.35 7.82 5.87
CA GLN A 66 6.71 7.82 5.35
C GLN A 66 6.73 8.60 4.04
N CYS A 67 7.46 9.73 4.03
CA CYS A 67 7.44 10.69 2.94
C CYS A 67 8.84 11.00 2.43
N PHE A 68 8.92 11.58 1.24
CA PHE A 68 10.13 11.97 0.56
C PHE A 68 9.84 13.11 -0.44
N TYR A 69 10.88 13.86 -0.81
CA TYR A 69 10.77 14.85 -1.88
C TYR A 69 11.09 14.20 -3.23
N TYR A 70 10.21 14.37 -4.21
CA TYR A 70 10.43 13.85 -5.57
C TYR A 70 9.85 14.81 -6.61
N TYR A 71 10.72 15.30 -7.51
CA TYR A 71 10.42 16.40 -8.42
C TYR A 71 10.11 15.96 -9.86
N GLU A 72 10.16 14.66 -10.13
CA GLU A 72 9.83 14.07 -11.43
C GLU A 72 8.42 13.45 -11.38
N ASN A 73 8.01 12.81 -12.48
CA ASN A 73 6.72 12.13 -12.55
C ASN A 73 6.74 10.82 -11.75
N ILE A 74 5.88 10.70 -10.76
CA ILE A 74 5.79 9.49 -9.91
C ILE A 74 5.40 8.23 -10.70
N ASP A 75 4.59 8.36 -11.75
CA ASP A 75 4.15 7.23 -12.57
C ASP A 75 5.30 6.63 -13.40
N ASP A 76 6.36 7.41 -13.65
CA ASP A 76 7.56 6.94 -14.35
C ASP A 76 8.66 6.47 -13.38
N GLY A 77 8.65 7.00 -12.15
CA GLY A 77 9.69 6.77 -11.15
C GLY A 77 9.42 5.59 -10.22
N PHE A 78 8.16 5.22 -10.01
CA PHE A 78 7.77 4.22 -9.00
C PHE A 78 7.03 3.04 -9.64
N PRO A 79 7.12 1.84 -9.03
CA PRO A 79 6.64 0.61 -9.66
C PRO A 79 5.13 0.39 -9.50
N ASP A 80 4.55 -0.40 -10.39
CA ASP A 80 3.21 -0.97 -10.14
C ASP A 80 3.30 -2.09 -9.10
N VAL A 81 2.32 -2.16 -8.20
CA VAL A 81 2.24 -3.21 -7.17
C VAL A 81 0.99 -4.05 -7.37
N SER A 82 1.18 -5.35 -7.59
CA SER A 82 0.07 -6.28 -7.83
C SER A 82 -0.11 -7.25 -6.68
N PHE A 83 -1.29 -7.24 -6.06
CA PHE A 83 -1.70 -8.21 -5.05
C PHE A 83 -2.40 -9.39 -5.74
N ILE A 84 -1.81 -10.57 -5.61
CA ILE A 84 -2.28 -11.79 -6.28
C ILE A 84 -3.12 -12.60 -5.30
N PHE A 85 -4.37 -12.87 -5.65
CA PHE A 85 -5.31 -13.65 -4.87
C PHE A 85 -5.49 -15.06 -5.44
N GLN A 86 -6.29 -15.89 -4.77
CA GLN A 86 -6.64 -17.21 -5.28
C GLN A 86 -7.40 -17.07 -6.62
N ASN A 87 -7.35 -18.12 -7.44
CA ASN A 87 -7.99 -18.19 -8.75
C ASN A 87 -7.49 -17.15 -9.77
N SER A 88 -6.23 -16.71 -9.63
CA SER A 88 -5.62 -15.72 -10.54
C SER A 88 -6.43 -14.43 -10.61
N LEU A 89 -6.98 -13.98 -9.47
CA LEU A 89 -7.50 -12.63 -9.33
C LEU A 89 -6.34 -11.70 -8.95
N HIS A 90 -6.23 -10.57 -9.64
CA HIS A 90 -5.15 -9.59 -9.46
C HIS A 90 -5.77 -8.25 -9.07
N LEU A 91 -5.18 -7.58 -8.08
CA LEU A 91 -5.42 -6.17 -7.81
C LEU A 91 -4.10 -5.43 -8.04
N THR A 92 -4.02 -4.66 -9.13
CA THR A 92 -2.86 -3.81 -9.42
C THR A 92 -3.13 -2.41 -8.90
N VAL A 93 -2.16 -1.86 -8.18
CA VAL A 93 -2.18 -0.53 -7.58
C VAL A 93 -1.02 0.26 -8.17
N HIS A 94 -1.34 1.39 -8.81
CA HIS A 94 -0.36 2.23 -9.51
C HIS A 94 0.31 3.23 -8.57
N PRO A 95 1.46 3.85 -8.94
CA PRO A 95 2.13 4.88 -8.13
C PRO A 95 1.20 5.96 -7.60
N ARG A 96 0.39 6.54 -8.47
CA ARG A 96 -0.63 7.51 -8.10
C ARG A 96 -1.70 6.99 -7.15
N ASP A 97 -1.90 5.69 -6.98
CA ASP A 97 -2.92 5.14 -6.09
C ASP A 97 -2.37 4.93 -4.67
N TYR A 98 -1.05 4.73 -4.52
CA TYR A 98 -0.38 4.52 -3.23
C TYR A 98 0.55 5.67 -2.80
N LEU A 99 0.80 6.66 -3.65
CA LEU A 99 1.51 7.90 -3.31
C LEU A 99 0.54 9.08 -3.32
N PHE A 100 0.63 9.91 -2.29
CA PHE A 100 -0.11 11.17 -2.24
C PHE A 100 0.83 12.33 -1.93
N GLU A 101 0.60 13.46 -2.60
CA GLU A 101 1.34 14.69 -2.35
C GLU A 101 0.75 15.43 -1.14
N VAL A 102 1.60 15.78 -0.17
CA VAL A 102 1.22 16.64 0.96
C VAL A 102 1.35 18.10 0.56
N LYS A 103 2.55 18.50 0.10
CA LYS A 103 2.84 19.87 -0.31
C LYS A 103 4.17 19.97 -1.07
N ASP A 104 4.23 20.82 -2.09
CA ASP A 104 5.47 21.24 -2.75
C ASP A 104 6.39 20.06 -3.17
N ASN A 105 5.83 19.03 -3.82
CA ASN A 105 6.53 17.80 -4.24
C ASN A 105 7.00 16.89 -3.08
N GLU A 106 6.45 17.07 -1.89
CA GLU A 106 6.57 16.12 -0.78
C GLU A 106 5.53 15.02 -0.94
N TRP A 107 5.98 13.83 -1.31
CA TRP A 107 5.14 12.65 -1.55
C TRP A 107 5.23 11.69 -0.37
N CYS A 108 4.10 11.09 -0.03
CA CYS A 108 3.97 10.15 1.08
C CYS A 108 3.42 8.81 0.60
N ILE A 109 3.92 7.73 1.19
CA ILE A 109 3.39 6.38 1.00
C ILE A 109 2.09 6.27 1.78
N GLY A 110 0.99 5.93 1.08
CA GLY A 110 -0.36 5.78 1.63
C GLY A 110 -0.62 4.47 2.37
N TRP A 111 0.31 3.52 2.32
CA TRP A 111 0.27 2.30 3.12
C TRP A 111 0.86 2.51 4.51
N GLN A 112 0.21 1.93 5.51
CA GLN A 112 0.63 1.97 6.90
C GLN A 112 1.08 0.59 7.39
N ASN A 113 2.02 0.58 8.34
CA ASN A 113 2.47 -0.65 8.98
C ASN A 113 1.48 -1.09 10.08
N SER A 114 0.86 -2.27 9.93
CA SER A 114 -0.12 -2.80 10.89
C SER A 114 0.50 -3.32 12.19
N GLY A 115 1.81 -3.56 12.24
CA GLY A 115 2.54 -3.96 13.45
C GLY A 115 2.51 -2.91 14.57
N LEU A 116 2.05 -1.70 14.27
CA LEU A 116 1.77 -0.64 15.25
C LEU A 116 0.37 -0.75 15.90
N GLN A 117 -0.50 -1.62 15.38
CA GLN A 117 -1.83 -1.90 15.95
C GLN A 117 -1.77 -3.04 16.98
N SER A 118 -2.86 -3.22 17.76
CA SER A 118 -2.96 -4.26 18.79
C SER A 118 -2.67 -5.67 18.24
N ARG A 119 -2.25 -6.58 19.14
CA ARG A 119 -1.67 -7.91 18.84
C ARG A 119 -2.46 -8.78 17.83
N ASP A 120 -3.76 -8.55 17.66
CA ASP A 120 -4.61 -9.33 16.77
C ASP A 120 -4.71 -8.75 15.33
N GLY A 121 -4.35 -7.47 15.12
CA GLY A 121 -4.39 -6.79 13.81
C GLY A 121 -3.04 -6.70 13.08
N ALA A 122 -1.94 -6.99 13.79
CA ALA A 122 -0.57 -6.86 13.28
C ALA A 122 -0.23 -7.82 12.13
N GLU A 123 -1.01 -8.89 11.94
CA GLU A 123 -0.77 -9.87 10.88
C GLU A 123 -1.87 -9.87 9.80
N ILE A 124 -2.79 -8.90 9.84
CA ILE A 124 -3.84 -8.72 8.83
C ILE A 124 -3.41 -7.67 7.81
N THR A 125 -3.61 -7.98 6.53
CA THR A 125 -3.59 -6.98 5.46
C THR A 125 -4.97 -6.39 5.30
N LEU A 126 -5.14 -5.09 5.55
CA LEU A 126 -6.38 -4.35 5.33
C LEU A 126 -6.21 -3.47 4.10
N LEU A 127 -6.95 -3.74 3.04
CA LEU A 127 -6.98 -2.92 1.83
C LEU A 127 -8.23 -2.05 1.89
N GLY A 128 -8.04 -0.75 2.10
CA GLY A 128 -9.11 0.24 2.19
C GLY A 128 -9.60 0.71 0.82
N ALA A 129 -10.77 1.37 0.76
CA ALA A 129 -11.26 1.99 -0.47
C ALA A 129 -10.34 3.09 -1.02
N CYS A 130 -9.57 3.77 -0.16
CA CYS A 130 -8.71 4.89 -0.56
C CYS A 130 -7.31 4.48 -1.01
N SER A 131 -6.91 3.20 -0.88
CA SER A 131 -5.69 2.68 -1.55
C SER A 131 -5.81 2.67 -3.10
N LEU A 132 -6.87 3.26 -3.65
CA LEU A 132 -7.18 3.34 -5.07
C LEU A 132 -7.45 4.78 -5.55
N ILE A 133 -7.33 5.80 -4.68
CA ILE A 133 -7.64 7.20 -5.03
C ILE A 133 -6.64 8.17 -4.38
N SER A 134 -5.76 8.75 -5.20
CA SER A 134 -4.97 9.93 -4.84
C SER A 134 -5.81 11.19 -4.96
N THR A 135 -6.19 11.76 -3.82
CA THR A 135 -6.14 13.22 -3.61
C THR A 135 -6.45 13.56 -2.15
N TYR A 136 -5.52 14.25 -1.48
CA TYR A 136 -5.65 14.72 -0.09
C TYR A 136 -6.91 15.61 0.13
N ARG A 137 -7.39 16.30 -0.92
CA ARG A 137 -8.58 17.17 -0.85
C ARG A 137 -9.92 16.44 -0.78
N SER A 138 -9.90 15.11 -0.76
CA SER A 138 -11.06 14.28 -1.11
C SER A 138 -11.18 13.00 -0.27
N ILE A 139 -10.44 12.87 0.83
CA ILE A 139 -10.51 11.67 1.67
C ILE A 139 -11.94 11.43 2.22
N GLU A 140 -12.75 12.49 2.36
CA GLU A 140 -14.16 12.37 2.79
C GLU A 140 -15.19 12.33 1.64
N SER A 141 -14.87 12.80 0.43
CA SER A 141 -15.90 13.11 -0.58
C SER A 141 -16.06 12.10 -1.72
N TYR A 142 -15.06 11.25 -1.99
CA TYR A 142 -15.08 10.35 -3.17
C TYR A 142 -15.03 8.85 -2.85
N CYS A 143 -15.05 8.46 -1.56
CA CYS A 143 -15.10 7.05 -1.14
C CYS A 143 -16.44 6.34 -1.45
N LEU A 144 -17.39 7.00 -2.12
CA LEU A 144 -18.73 6.48 -2.47
C LEU A 144 -18.87 6.16 -3.96
N HIS A 145 -17.98 5.36 -4.56
CA HIS A 145 -18.33 4.69 -5.82
C HIS A 145 -17.51 3.43 -6.14
N TRP A 146 -17.81 2.32 -5.45
CA TRP A 146 -17.75 1.00 -6.08
C TRP A 146 -19.11 0.33 -5.90
N GLY A 147 -20.04 0.71 -6.78
CA GLY A 147 -21.21 -0.09 -7.07
C GLY A 147 -20.77 -1.32 -7.83
N LEU A 148 -20.99 -2.49 -7.24
CA LEU A 148 -21.08 -3.76 -7.96
C LEU A 148 -22.10 -3.58 -9.09
N ASN A 149 -21.64 -3.36 -10.33
CA ASN A 149 -22.47 -3.65 -11.49
C ASN A 149 -22.22 -5.10 -11.87
N SER A 150 -23.14 -5.93 -11.39
CA SER A 150 -23.55 -7.22 -11.95
C SER A 150 -23.89 -7.13 -13.43
#